data_AF-K1YWW0-F1
#
_entry.id   AF-K1YWW0-F1
#
_cell.length_a   1.000
_cell.length_b   1.000
_cell.length_c   1.000
_cell.angle_alpha   90.00
_cell.angle_beta   90.00
_cell.angle_gamma   90.00
#
_symmetry.space_group_name_H-M   'P 1'
#
loop_
_entity.id
_entity.type
_entity.pdbx_description
1 polymer ?
#
loop_
_entity_poly.entity_id
_entity_poly.type
_entity_poly.pdbx_seq_one_letter_code
_entity_poly.pdbx_strand_id
1 'polypeptide(L)'
;CWPFLGFFSGTNYDDYAIKFHDINQDKKLLVIVTAQKVEIEWGKFNDVYQLVWDVIIVHWDTDNNLLFIHGSDKKPLYQKLAKAIIGDSAEIINEVNPFKAFAGINRVTLKNVGLKEFLGKNIRFRMSVGADVEKALSMAEMQKGQKAFVVGTGYENGSKVSLGCSYKGRIWSLQKGDLNKFTVWCHKVGKKLLDEQIDANQILRETLIPELVTARPAIFPLWVDWHMEIYQHLETKLVFRIDGNFYDLSNCELRIREPSTDGELLFELVSTDGTVVLEKSLYEKTIEEDRVPEFAISNRSCEEISVSFGRKEMSVEEFFQEYPPTIWFADGSALTGNNYVQLKNAITPYPRGNIMAWDWSGVNLRNESQHVTPKIEDSIQYKVIRKLQDEDVDIIYDDDYAGEVADVITIKQHQTKLHVCFYHLKYGKGGIVSNRIDNFYEVCGQAQKSIHWKHKDGNEFFNHLLRTEVS
;
A
#
# COMPACT_ATOMS: atom_id res chain seq x y z
N CYS A 1 -24.21 18.13 -31.72
CA CYS A 1 -25.04 17.31 -30.80
C CYS A 1 -24.41 15.95 -30.67
N TRP A 2 -24.30 15.44 -29.46
CA TRP A 2 -23.44 14.33 -29.16
C TRP A 2 -24.27 13.05 -29.01
N PRO A 3 -23.97 11.94 -29.73
CA PRO A 3 -25.02 11.04 -30.18
C PRO A 3 -25.07 9.77 -29.33
N PHE A 4 -25.20 9.92 -28.00
CA PHE A 4 -25.37 8.72 -27.15
C PHE A 4 -26.53 7.85 -27.61
N LEU A 5 -27.58 8.42 -28.22
CA LEU A 5 -28.71 7.69 -28.84
C LEU A 5 -28.31 6.56 -29.80
N GLY A 6 -27.09 6.53 -30.35
CA GLY A 6 -26.61 5.41 -31.17
C GLY A 6 -26.41 4.11 -30.38
N PHE A 7 -26.33 4.17 -29.04
CA PHE A 7 -26.00 3.02 -28.18
C PHE A 7 -26.94 1.83 -28.33
N PHE A 8 -28.22 2.06 -28.67
CA PHE A 8 -29.21 1.00 -28.90
C PHE A 8 -28.74 0.00 -29.96
N SER A 9 -28.06 0.47 -31.02
CA SER A 9 -27.54 -0.38 -32.09
C SER A 9 -26.23 -1.10 -31.73
N GLY A 10 -25.50 -0.57 -30.75
CA GLY A 10 -24.21 -1.09 -30.28
C GLY A 10 -24.32 -2.07 -29.11
N THR A 11 -25.53 -2.25 -28.59
CA THR A 11 -25.88 -3.18 -27.50
C THR A 11 -27.00 -4.09 -27.97
N ASN A 12 -27.13 -5.29 -27.40
CA ASN A 12 -28.32 -6.12 -27.61
C ASN A 12 -29.48 -5.62 -26.74
N TYR A 13 -29.71 -4.30 -26.70
CA TYR A 13 -30.55 -3.63 -25.70
C TYR A 13 -31.98 -4.18 -25.65
N ASP A 14 -32.52 -4.54 -26.81
CA ASP A 14 -33.90 -5.03 -26.93
C ASP A 14 -34.09 -6.50 -26.51
N ASP A 15 -33.00 -7.27 -26.41
CA ASP A 15 -33.05 -8.68 -26.01
C ASP A 15 -33.12 -8.85 -24.48
N TYR A 16 -32.91 -7.77 -23.71
CA TYR A 16 -32.91 -7.82 -22.25
C TYR A 16 -34.32 -7.76 -21.67
N ALA A 17 -34.56 -8.57 -20.63
CA ALA A 17 -35.85 -8.67 -19.95
C ALA A 17 -36.21 -7.38 -19.18
N ILE A 18 -35.19 -6.70 -18.63
CA ILE A 18 -35.34 -5.42 -17.94
C ILE A 18 -34.26 -4.48 -18.46
N LYS A 19 -34.60 -3.23 -18.70
CA LYS A 19 -33.67 -2.24 -19.27
C LYS A 19 -33.94 -0.83 -18.77
N PHE A 20 -32.89 -0.16 -18.32
CA PHE A 20 -32.87 1.24 -17.89
C PHE A 20 -31.66 1.92 -18.52
N HIS A 21 -31.78 3.21 -18.80
CA HIS A 21 -30.65 4.04 -19.15
C HIS A 21 -30.86 5.48 -18.69
N ASP A 22 -29.77 6.19 -18.44
CA ASP A 22 -29.79 7.62 -18.16
C ASP A 22 -28.55 8.30 -18.75
N ILE A 23 -28.70 9.56 -19.15
CA ILE A 23 -27.66 10.35 -19.83
C ILE A 23 -27.47 11.67 -19.10
N ASN A 24 -26.28 11.86 -18.54
CA ASN A 24 -25.84 13.16 -18.04
C ASN A 24 -25.08 13.89 -19.15
N GLN A 25 -25.75 14.85 -19.80
CA GLN A 25 -25.18 15.61 -20.90
C GLN A 25 -24.06 16.57 -20.48
N ASP A 26 -24.05 17.04 -19.23
CA ASP A 26 -23.04 17.98 -18.74
C ASP A 26 -21.74 17.24 -18.41
N LYS A 27 -21.85 16.09 -17.73
CA LYS A 27 -20.72 15.23 -17.33
C LYS A 27 -20.30 14.23 -18.38
N LYS A 28 -20.93 14.28 -19.55
CA LYS A 28 -20.60 13.40 -20.66
C LYS A 28 -20.63 11.92 -20.30
N LEU A 29 -21.72 11.50 -19.65
CA LEU A 29 -21.87 10.18 -19.05
C LEU A 29 -23.17 9.52 -19.47
N LEU A 30 -23.12 8.25 -19.85
CA LEU A 30 -24.25 7.37 -20.12
C LEU A 30 -24.15 6.17 -19.19
N VAL A 31 -25.24 5.86 -18.49
CA VAL A 31 -25.37 4.67 -17.65
C VAL A 31 -26.48 3.81 -18.24
N ILE A 32 -26.20 2.53 -18.42
CA ILE A 32 -27.13 1.53 -18.93
C ILE A 32 -27.18 0.40 -17.89
N VAL A 33 -28.38 0.03 -17.45
CA VAL A 33 -28.60 -1.11 -16.56
C VAL A 33 -29.55 -2.08 -17.23
N THR A 34 -29.13 -3.32 -17.39
CA THR A 34 -29.91 -4.36 -18.06
C THR A 34 -30.00 -5.61 -17.19
N ALA A 35 -31.07 -6.38 -17.31
CA ALA A 35 -31.17 -7.71 -16.72
C ALA A 35 -31.59 -8.73 -17.77
N GLN A 36 -30.90 -9.87 -17.81
CA GLN A 36 -31.24 -11.03 -18.64
C GLN A 36 -31.76 -12.17 -17.77
N LYS A 37 -32.74 -12.92 -18.29
CA LYS A 37 -33.18 -14.18 -17.68
C LYS A 37 -32.24 -15.28 -18.16
N VAL A 38 -31.65 -16.00 -17.22
CA VAL A 38 -30.75 -17.12 -17.48
C VAL A 38 -31.32 -18.36 -16.80
N GLU A 39 -31.24 -19.51 -17.48
CA GLU A 39 -31.60 -20.80 -16.88
C GLU A 39 -30.70 -21.10 -15.68
N ILE A 40 -31.25 -21.77 -14.66
CA ILE A 40 -30.46 -22.17 -13.49
C ILE A 40 -29.64 -23.43 -13.78
N GLU A 41 -28.36 -23.43 -13.41
CA GLU A 41 -27.42 -24.49 -13.81
C GLU A 41 -27.69 -25.87 -13.17
N TRP A 42 -28.35 -25.91 -12.02
CA TRP A 42 -28.55 -27.14 -11.23
C TRP A 42 -29.87 -27.87 -11.51
N GLY A 43 -30.71 -27.38 -12.42
CA GLY A 43 -31.92 -28.09 -12.80
C GLY A 43 -32.66 -27.44 -13.96
N LYS A 44 -33.48 -28.24 -14.65
CA LYS A 44 -34.31 -27.76 -15.77
C LYS A 44 -35.73 -27.56 -15.28
N PHE A 45 -36.11 -26.31 -15.06
CA PHE A 45 -37.46 -25.91 -14.66
C PHE A 45 -37.98 -24.89 -15.66
N ASN A 46 -39.26 -24.99 -16.04
CA ASN A 46 -39.85 -24.07 -17.02
C ASN A 46 -40.08 -22.66 -16.44
N ASP A 47 -40.26 -22.54 -15.12
CA ASP A 47 -40.66 -21.29 -14.47
C ASP A 47 -39.63 -20.75 -13.48
N VAL A 48 -38.45 -21.38 -13.38
CA VAL A 48 -37.36 -20.93 -12.50
C VAL A 48 -36.20 -20.46 -13.34
N TYR A 49 -35.91 -19.16 -13.24
CA TYR A 49 -34.79 -18.52 -13.92
C TYR A 49 -34.08 -17.57 -12.95
N GLN A 50 -32.80 -17.35 -13.20
CA GLN A 50 -32.00 -16.35 -12.52
C GLN A 50 -32.01 -15.05 -13.33
N LEU A 51 -32.21 -13.92 -12.66
CA LEU A 51 -31.96 -12.61 -13.25
C LEU A 51 -30.49 -12.25 -13.05
N VAL A 52 -29.76 -12.12 -14.15
CA VAL A 52 -28.38 -11.62 -14.14
C VAL A 52 -28.40 -10.17 -14.55
N TRP A 53 -27.99 -9.30 -13.63
CA TRP A 53 -27.92 -7.86 -13.83
C TRP A 53 -26.56 -7.44 -14.38
N ASP A 54 -26.59 -6.55 -15.35
CA ASP A 54 -25.42 -5.94 -15.95
C ASP A 54 -25.53 -4.42 -15.94
N VAL A 55 -24.40 -3.75 -15.73
CA VAL A 55 -24.26 -2.30 -15.85
C VAL A 55 -23.19 -1.97 -16.88
N ILE A 56 -23.46 -1.00 -17.74
CA ILE A 56 -22.50 -0.40 -18.66
C ILE A 56 -22.46 1.10 -18.37
N ILE A 57 -21.26 1.64 -18.20
CA ILE A 57 -21.02 3.06 -17.98
C ILE A 57 -20.13 3.54 -19.11
N VAL A 58 -20.59 4.52 -19.86
CA VAL A 58 -19.84 5.16 -20.95
C VAL A 58 -19.55 6.60 -20.56
N HIS A 59 -18.28 6.97 -20.56
CA HIS A 59 -17.85 8.34 -20.30
C HIS A 59 -16.97 8.83 -21.44
N TRP A 60 -17.27 10.00 -21.99
CA TRP A 60 -16.35 10.69 -22.90
C TRP A 60 -15.69 11.84 -22.18
N ASP A 61 -14.39 11.73 -22.08
CA ASP A 61 -13.54 12.79 -21.63
C ASP A 61 -13.22 13.68 -22.83
N THR A 62 -13.91 14.81 -22.93
CA THR A 62 -13.78 15.73 -24.06
C THR A 62 -12.41 16.39 -24.12
N ASP A 63 -11.75 16.57 -22.97
CA ASP A 63 -10.49 17.29 -22.88
C ASP A 63 -9.35 16.46 -23.49
N ASN A 64 -9.34 15.16 -23.20
CA ASN A 64 -8.42 14.21 -23.82
C ASN A 64 -8.98 13.60 -25.11
N ASN A 65 -10.24 13.86 -25.46
CA ASN A 65 -10.97 13.23 -26.55
C ASN A 65 -10.94 11.68 -26.50
N LEU A 66 -11.22 11.10 -25.32
CA LEU A 66 -11.19 9.66 -25.09
C LEU A 66 -12.55 9.13 -24.63
N LEU A 67 -13.00 8.03 -25.23
CA LEU A 67 -14.21 7.31 -24.81
C LEU A 67 -13.84 6.12 -23.91
N PHE A 68 -14.28 6.18 -22.66
CA PHE A 68 -14.14 5.10 -21.69
C PHE A 68 -15.44 4.31 -21.60
N ILE A 69 -15.33 2.98 -21.66
CA ILE A 69 -16.47 2.07 -21.49
C ILE A 69 -16.13 1.09 -20.37
N HIS A 70 -16.91 1.15 -19.30
CA HIS A 70 -16.91 0.18 -18.23
C HIS A 70 -18.13 -0.72 -18.35
N GLY A 71 -18.00 -2.00 -18.01
CA GLY A 71 -19.16 -2.81 -17.72
C GLY A 71 -18.87 -3.93 -16.74
N SER A 72 -19.93 -4.39 -16.08
CA SER A 72 -19.89 -5.49 -15.09
C SER A 72 -19.45 -6.81 -15.71
N ASP A 73 -19.80 -7.04 -16.97
CA ASP A 73 -19.42 -8.25 -17.70
C ASP A 73 -18.07 -8.07 -18.43
N LYS A 74 -17.33 -9.16 -18.57
CA LYS A 74 -16.07 -9.24 -19.31
C LYS A 74 -16.29 -9.48 -20.82
N LYS A 75 -17.52 -9.37 -21.33
CA LYS A 75 -17.88 -9.61 -22.74
C LYS A 75 -17.15 -8.65 -23.73
N PRO A 76 -16.90 -9.10 -24.97
CA PRO A 76 -16.23 -8.31 -26.01
C PRO A 76 -17.11 -7.26 -26.71
N LEU A 77 -18.33 -6.98 -26.22
CA LEU A 77 -19.32 -6.12 -26.91
C LEU A 77 -18.93 -4.64 -27.00
N TYR A 78 -17.93 -4.17 -26.24
CA TYR A 78 -17.66 -2.74 -26.09
C TYR A 78 -17.14 -2.04 -27.37
N GLN A 79 -16.54 -2.77 -28.32
CA GLN A 79 -16.11 -2.18 -29.59
C GLN A 79 -17.30 -1.79 -30.48
N LYS A 80 -18.34 -2.64 -30.55
CA LYS A 80 -19.56 -2.33 -31.29
C LYS A 80 -20.27 -1.14 -30.67
N LEU A 81 -20.33 -1.11 -29.34
CA LEU A 81 -20.88 0.02 -28.60
C LEU A 81 -20.13 1.32 -28.87
N ALA A 82 -18.79 1.29 -28.82
CA ALA A 82 -17.97 2.46 -29.13
C ALA A 82 -18.29 2.98 -30.55
N LYS A 83 -18.27 2.11 -31.56
CA LYS A 83 -18.57 2.51 -32.95
C LYS A 83 -19.98 3.07 -33.11
N ALA A 84 -20.96 2.51 -32.41
CA ALA A 84 -22.32 3.02 -32.44
C ALA A 84 -22.45 4.42 -31.81
N ILE A 85 -21.59 4.77 -30.83
CA ILE A 85 -21.62 6.06 -30.13
C ILE A 85 -20.74 7.11 -30.83
N ILE A 86 -19.55 6.76 -31.31
CA ILE A 86 -18.57 7.72 -31.84
C ILE A 86 -18.22 7.51 -33.32
N GLY A 87 -18.86 6.56 -33.99
CA GLY A 87 -18.66 6.25 -35.41
C GLY A 87 -17.60 5.17 -35.68
N ASP A 88 -17.51 4.73 -36.94
CA ASP A 88 -16.66 3.61 -37.35
C ASP A 88 -15.15 3.88 -37.24
N SER A 89 -14.75 5.15 -37.09
CA SER A 89 -13.37 5.57 -36.83
C SER A 89 -12.93 5.39 -35.38
N ALA A 90 -13.74 4.74 -34.53
CA ALA A 90 -13.37 4.42 -33.16
C ALA A 90 -12.15 3.48 -33.11
N GLU A 91 -11.03 3.96 -32.59
CA GLU A 91 -9.83 3.17 -32.35
C GLU A 91 -9.67 2.84 -30.86
N ILE A 92 -9.26 1.62 -30.57
CA ILE A 92 -8.98 1.19 -29.20
C ILE A 92 -7.52 1.45 -28.86
N ILE A 93 -7.26 2.13 -27.74
CA ILE A 93 -5.91 2.18 -27.17
C ILE A 93 -5.57 0.79 -26.64
N ASN A 94 -4.67 0.10 -27.33
CA ASN A 94 -4.28 -1.28 -27.03
C ASN A 94 -2.76 -1.43 -27.15
N GLU A 95 -2.31 -2.68 -27.10
CA GLU A 95 -0.91 -3.07 -27.14
C GLU A 95 -0.10 -2.56 -25.96
N VAL A 96 1.02 -1.88 -26.23
CA VAL A 96 1.89 -1.33 -25.20
C VAL A 96 1.32 -0.05 -24.60
N ASN A 97 0.46 0.70 -25.31
CA ASN A 97 0.00 2.01 -24.85
C ASN A 97 -0.80 2.02 -23.53
N PRO A 98 -1.67 1.03 -23.23
CA PRO A 98 -2.34 0.94 -21.93
C PRO A 98 -1.40 0.93 -20.72
N PHE A 99 -0.15 0.46 -20.89
CA PHE A 99 0.82 0.40 -19.81
C PHE A 99 1.34 1.78 -19.40
N LYS A 100 1.16 2.82 -20.22
CA LYS A 100 1.43 4.22 -19.83
C LYS A 100 0.59 4.68 -18.63
N ALA A 101 -0.54 4.03 -18.37
CA ALA A 101 -1.38 4.34 -17.21
C ALA A 101 -0.64 4.20 -15.86
N PHE A 102 0.44 3.40 -15.82
CA PHE A 102 1.31 3.26 -14.65
C PHE A 102 2.28 4.42 -14.42
N ALA A 103 2.46 5.32 -15.39
CA ALA A 103 3.38 6.44 -15.25
C ALA A 103 3.04 7.33 -14.06
N GLY A 104 4.07 7.79 -13.35
CA GLY A 104 3.91 8.58 -12.12
C GLY A 104 3.46 7.78 -10.89
N ILE A 105 3.22 6.47 -11.02
CA ILE A 105 3.03 5.59 -9.87
C ILE A 105 4.41 5.09 -9.44
N ASN A 106 4.84 5.50 -8.25
CA ASN A 106 6.12 5.12 -7.69
C ASN A 106 6.02 3.80 -6.90
N ARG A 107 7.15 3.10 -6.79
CA ARG A 107 7.28 1.84 -6.02
C ARG A 107 6.20 0.82 -6.40
N VAL A 108 6.01 0.61 -7.69
CA VAL A 108 5.02 -0.36 -8.16
C VAL A 108 5.51 -1.77 -7.84
N THR A 109 4.73 -2.49 -7.03
CA THR A 109 4.87 -3.93 -6.82
C THR A 109 3.83 -4.63 -7.67
N LEU A 110 4.28 -5.49 -8.57
CA LEU A 110 3.39 -6.28 -9.41
C LEU A 110 2.86 -7.49 -8.65
N LYS A 111 1.54 -7.66 -8.68
CA LYS A 111 0.85 -8.80 -8.06
C LYS A 111 0.70 -9.94 -9.05
N ASN A 112 0.23 -9.61 -10.26
CA ASN A 112 -0.04 -10.58 -11.31
C ASN A 112 0.51 -10.05 -12.64
N VAL A 113 1.23 -10.90 -13.37
CA VAL A 113 1.71 -10.60 -14.72
C VAL A 113 1.33 -11.77 -15.64
N GLY A 114 0.60 -11.47 -16.70
CA GLY A 114 0.37 -12.42 -17.78
C GLY A 114 1.30 -12.10 -18.95
N LEU A 115 2.02 -13.10 -19.45
CA LEU A 115 2.90 -12.99 -20.62
C LEU A 115 2.44 -13.94 -21.74
N LYS A 116 2.59 -13.50 -22.99
CA LYS A 116 2.53 -14.38 -24.16
C LYS A 116 3.94 -14.72 -24.61
N GLU A 117 4.24 -16.02 -24.64
CA GLU A 117 5.50 -16.54 -25.19
C GLU A 117 5.33 -16.83 -26.68
N PHE A 118 6.30 -16.41 -27.50
CA PHE A 118 6.30 -16.66 -28.96
C PHE A 118 7.30 -17.74 -29.38
N LEU A 119 8.18 -18.19 -28.47
CA LEU A 119 9.26 -19.14 -28.75
C LEU A 119 9.10 -20.42 -27.94
N GLY A 120 8.07 -21.20 -28.29
CA GLY A 120 7.83 -22.55 -27.76
C GLY A 120 6.60 -23.14 -28.41
N LYS A 121 6.73 -24.28 -29.11
CA LYS A 121 5.60 -24.89 -29.84
C LYS A 121 4.41 -25.30 -28.95
N ASN A 122 4.58 -25.34 -27.62
CA ASN A 122 3.61 -25.92 -26.68
C ASN A 122 3.07 -24.99 -25.56
N ILE A 123 3.61 -23.79 -25.33
CA ILE A 123 3.14 -22.86 -24.26
C ILE A 123 2.85 -21.48 -24.87
N ARG A 124 1.58 -21.04 -24.83
CA ARG A 124 1.12 -19.80 -25.49
C ARG A 124 0.79 -18.67 -24.52
N PHE A 125 0.72 -18.97 -23.23
CA PHE A 125 0.35 -18.02 -22.17
C PHE A 125 0.92 -18.51 -20.83
N ARG A 126 1.56 -17.61 -20.09
CA ARG A 126 2.07 -17.85 -18.75
C ARG A 126 1.55 -16.77 -17.81
N MET A 127 0.97 -17.17 -16.68
CA MET A 127 0.61 -16.28 -15.59
C MET A 127 1.65 -16.46 -14.49
N SER A 128 2.23 -15.34 -14.06
CA SER A 128 3.13 -15.29 -12.91
C SER A 128 2.48 -14.48 -11.81
N VAL A 129 2.57 -15.00 -10.58
CA VAL A 129 2.01 -14.41 -9.36
C VAL A 129 3.11 -14.40 -8.30
N GLY A 130 3.22 -13.33 -7.53
CA GLY A 130 4.22 -13.23 -6.46
C GLY A 130 5.65 -13.31 -6.99
N ALA A 131 6.49 -14.17 -6.40
CA ALA A 131 7.91 -14.30 -6.75
C ALA A 131 8.18 -14.76 -8.20
N ASP A 132 7.25 -15.50 -8.82
CA ASP A 132 7.39 -15.92 -10.23
C ASP A 132 7.28 -14.75 -11.23
N VAL A 133 6.91 -13.57 -10.74
CA VAL A 133 6.91 -12.33 -11.53
C VAL A 133 8.32 -11.95 -11.97
N GLU A 134 9.35 -12.23 -11.18
CA GLU A 134 10.75 -11.96 -11.54
C GLU A 134 11.16 -12.68 -12.83
N LYS A 135 10.99 -14.01 -12.85
CA LYS A 135 11.32 -14.86 -14.00
C LYS A 135 10.52 -14.44 -15.22
N ALA A 136 9.25 -14.08 -15.03
CA ALA A 136 8.41 -13.54 -16.10
C ALA A 136 8.94 -12.21 -16.65
N LEU A 137 9.23 -11.23 -15.79
CA LEU A 137 9.72 -9.91 -16.21
C LEU A 137 11.06 -10.01 -16.93
N SER A 138 12.00 -10.80 -16.39
CA SER A 138 13.32 -11.03 -17.00
C SER A 138 13.19 -11.65 -18.40
N MET A 139 12.30 -12.64 -18.58
CA MET A 139 11.98 -13.18 -19.91
C MET A 139 11.26 -12.16 -20.83
N ALA A 140 10.35 -11.34 -20.30
CA ALA A 140 9.65 -10.32 -21.07
C ALA A 140 10.61 -9.23 -21.58
N GLU A 141 11.57 -8.83 -20.75
CA GLU A 141 12.65 -7.90 -21.08
C GLU A 141 13.63 -8.52 -22.08
N MET A 142 14.06 -9.78 -21.87
CA MET A 142 15.02 -10.47 -22.74
C MET A 142 14.47 -10.88 -24.11
N GLN A 143 13.20 -11.27 -24.20
CA GLN A 143 12.62 -11.87 -25.42
C GLN A 143 11.71 -10.92 -26.21
N LYS A 144 11.53 -9.66 -25.79
CA LYS A 144 10.45 -8.78 -26.29
C LYS A 144 9.08 -9.49 -26.19
N GLY A 145 8.86 -10.30 -25.16
CA GLY A 145 7.62 -11.04 -24.97
C GLY A 145 6.44 -10.08 -24.82
N GLN A 146 5.31 -10.35 -25.50
CA GLN A 146 4.15 -9.47 -25.38
C GLN A 146 3.51 -9.64 -24.00
N LYS A 147 3.52 -8.57 -23.20
CA LYS A 147 2.73 -8.46 -21.96
C LYS A 147 1.28 -8.74 -22.32
N ALA A 148 0.63 -9.73 -21.73
CA ALA A 148 -0.82 -9.93 -21.88
C ALA A 148 -1.59 -8.99 -20.96
N PHE A 149 -1.15 -8.90 -19.69
CA PHE A 149 -1.64 -7.94 -18.71
C PHE A 149 -0.68 -7.80 -17.53
N VAL A 150 -0.77 -6.68 -16.82
CA VAL A 150 -0.02 -6.39 -15.59
C VAL A 150 -0.98 -5.82 -14.56
N VAL A 151 -0.89 -6.27 -13.32
CA VAL A 151 -1.62 -5.73 -12.17
C VAL A 151 -0.64 -5.46 -11.05
N GLY A 152 -0.70 -4.27 -10.47
CA GLY A 152 0.17 -3.88 -9.37
C GLY A 152 -0.45 -2.87 -8.42
N THR A 153 0.27 -2.64 -7.34
CA THR A 153 -0.02 -1.59 -6.36
C THR A 153 1.21 -0.71 -6.20
N GLY A 154 1.02 0.59 -6.02
CA GLY A 154 2.10 1.54 -5.80
C GLY A 154 1.58 2.82 -5.16
N TYR A 155 2.34 3.91 -5.29
CA TYR A 155 2.02 5.19 -4.66
C TYR A 155 2.05 6.33 -5.68
N GLU A 156 0.96 7.07 -5.78
CA GLU A 156 0.85 8.28 -6.59
C GLU A 156 0.56 9.46 -5.65
N ASN A 157 1.38 10.52 -5.71
CA ASN A 157 1.28 11.68 -4.81
C ASN A 157 1.24 11.31 -3.31
N GLY A 158 1.93 10.23 -2.95
CA GLY A 158 1.97 9.72 -1.59
C GLY A 158 0.64 9.13 -1.12
N SER A 159 -0.23 8.69 -2.03
CA SER A 159 -1.43 7.88 -1.74
C SER A 159 -1.31 6.52 -2.41
N LYS A 160 -1.75 5.47 -1.71
CA LYS A 160 -1.72 4.11 -2.26
C LYS A 160 -2.74 3.96 -3.38
N VAL A 161 -2.28 3.44 -4.51
CA VAL A 161 -3.10 3.18 -5.70
C VAL A 161 -2.95 1.73 -6.14
N SER A 162 -4.00 1.22 -6.78
CA SER A 162 -3.96 -0.08 -7.47
C SER A 162 -4.32 0.15 -8.93
N LEU A 163 -3.61 -0.54 -9.82
CA LEU A 163 -3.84 -0.42 -11.25
C LEU A 163 -3.59 -1.77 -11.92
N GLY A 164 -4.45 -2.11 -12.86
CA GLY A 164 -4.23 -3.18 -13.80
C GLY A 164 -4.44 -2.67 -15.21
N CYS A 165 -3.63 -3.15 -16.16
CA CYS A 165 -3.84 -2.89 -17.57
C CYS A 165 -3.52 -4.15 -18.40
N SER A 166 -4.10 -4.21 -19.59
CA SER A 166 -3.91 -5.34 -20.51
C SER A 166 -3.57 -4.86 -21.91
N TYR A 167 -2.89 -5.71 -22.66
CA TYR A 167 -2.57 -5.49 -24.07
C TYR A 167 -3.81 -5.31 -24.95
N LYS A 168 -4.97 -5.80 -24.49
CA LYS A 168 -6.25 -5.64 -25.21
C LYS A 168 -6.92 -4.28 -24.95
N GLY A 169 -6.29 -3.38 -24.19
CA GLY A 169 -6.82 -2.04 -23.92
C GLY A 169 -7.70 -1.93 -22.67
N ARG A 170 -7.83 -2.98 -21.85
CA ARG A 170 -8.51 -2.87 -20.55
C ARG A 170 -7.59 -2.23 -19.53
N ILE A 171 -8.12 -1.29 -18.74
CA ILE A 171 -7.47 -0.65 -17.60
C ILE A 171 -8.48 -0.66 -16.44
N TRP A 172 -8.03 -1.03 -15.24
CA TRP A 172 -8.90 -1.15 -14.07
C TRP A 172 -8.15 -0.84 -12.77
N SER A 173 -8.91 -0.59 -11.70
CA SER A 173 -8.40 -0.39 -10.34
C SER A 173 -9.22 -1.21 -9.35
N LEU A 174 -8.65 -1.59 -8.20
CA LEU A 174 -9.38 -2.17 -7.07
C LEU A 174 -10.03 -1.09 -6.19
N GLN A 175 -9.82 0.20 -6.49
CA GLN A 175 -10.47 1.30 -5.78
C GLN A 175 -11.98 1.29 -5.99
N LYS A 176 -12.73 1.57 -4.92
CA LYS A 176 -14.18 1.76 -4.95
C LYS A 176 -14.51 3.24 -5.07
N GLY A 177 -15.52 3.60 -5.86
CA GLY A 177 -15.93 4.98 -6.03
C GLY A 177 -17.29 5.12 -6.71
N ASP A 178 -17.84 6.33 -6.63
CA ASP A 178 -19.04 6.73 -7.36
C ASP A 178 -18.72 7.12 -8.83
N LEU A 179 -19.76 7.45 -9.59
CA LEU A 179 -19.64 7.85 -11.00
C LEU A 179 -18.77 9.10 -11.18
N ASN A 180 -18.79 10.04 -10.24
CA ASN A 180 -17.97 11.25 -10.33
C ASN A 180 -16.49 10.90 -10.17
N LYS A 181 -16.15 10.08 -9.17
CA LYS A 181 -14.78 9.55 -8.98
C LYS A 181 -14.32 8.76 -10.21
N PHE A 182 -15.20 7.98 -10.84
CA PHE A 182 -14.91 7.27 -12.09
C PHE A 182 -14.52 8.23 -13.23
N THR A 183 -15.32 9.27 -13.49
CA THR A 183 -15.00 10.26 -14.56
C THR A 183 -13.66 10.97 -14.31
N VAL A 184 -13.40 11.40 -13.07
CA VAL A 184 -12.13 12.03 -12.69
C VAL A 184 -10.94 11.07 -12.88
N TRP A 185 -11.12 9.80 -12.53
CA TRP A 185 -10.08 8.78 -12.72
C TRP A 185 -9.81 8.52 -14.20
N CYS A 186 -10.85 8.38 -15.03
CA CYS A 186 -10.73 8.27 -16.48
C CYS A 186 -9.93 9.43 -17.07
N HIS A 187 -10.22 10.66 -16.67
CA HIS A 187 -9.50 11.83 -17.16
C HIS A 187 -8.01 11.83 -16.79
N LYS A 188 -7.68 11.43 -15.56
CA LYS A 188 -6.27 11.28 -15.13
C LYS A 188 -5.53 10.20 -15.90
N VAL A 189 -6.18 9.05 -16.12
CA VAL A 189 -5.60 7.96 -16.92
C VAL A 189 -5.42 8.40 -18.37
N GLY A 190 -6.41 9.09 -18.94
CA GLY A 190 -6.40 9.60 -20.31
C GLY A 190 -5.18 10.46 -20.62
N LYS A 191 -4.84 11.40 -19.72
CA LYS A 191 -3.63 12.23 -19.83
C LYS A 191 -2.36 11.40 -19.99
N LYS A 192 -2.22 10.32 -19.22
CA LYS A 192 -1.05 9.42 -19.29
C LYS A 192 -1.02 8.61 -20.59
N LEU A 193 -2.18 8.17 -21.08
CA LEU A 193 -2.25 7.35 -22.29
C LEU A 193 -1.84 8.12 -23.56
N LEU A 194 -2.18 9.41 -23.61
CA LEU A 194 -1.91 10.28 -24.76
C LEU A 194 -0.53 10.94 -24.73
N ASP A 195 0.15 10.93 -23.59
CA ASP A 195 1.49 11.49 -23.49
C ASP A 195 2.50 10.63 -24.26
N GLU A 196 3.06 11.18 -25.34
CA GLU A 196 4.06 10.52 -26.18
C GLU A 196 5.44 10.42 -25.53
N GLN A 197 5.72 11.22 -24.49
CA GLN A 197 6.99 11.18 -23.76
C GLN A 197 7.07 10.02 -22.77
N ILE A 198 5.94 9.37 -22.46
CA ILE A 198 5.88 8.25 -21.52
C ILE A 198 6.26 6.95 -22.24
N ASP A 199 7.38 6.35 -21.84
CA ASP A 199 7.76 5.00 -22.26
C ASP A 199 6.85 3.97 -21.57
N ALA A 200 5.98 3.32 -22.34
CA ALA A 200 5.07 2.30 -21.82
C ALA A 200 5.77 1.04 -21.27
N ASN A 201 7.08 0.89 -21.50
CA ASN A 201 7.91 -0.15 -20.90
C ASN A 201 8.56 0.26 -19.59
N GLN A 202 8.47 1.54 -19.19
CA GLN A 202 9.01 2.06 -17.93
C GLN A 202 8.54 1.23 -16.73
N ILE A 203 7.28 0.78 -16.72
CA ILE A 203 6.74 -0.05 -15.65
C ILE A 203 7.56 -1.33 -15.41
N LEU A 204 8.14 -1.97 -16.43
CA LEU A 204 8.97 -3.17 -16.23
C LEU A 204 10.29 -2.81 -15.53
N ARG A 205 10.92 -1.71 -15.97
CA ARG A 205 12.19 -1.23 -15.42
C ARG A 205 12.04 -0.81 -13.97
N GLU A 206 10.96 -0.10 -13.62
CA GLU A 206 10.73 0.49 -12.30
C GLU A 206 9.94 -0.39 -11.33
N THR A 207 9.43 -1.54 -11.81
CA THR A 207 8.77 -2.50 -10.92
C THR A 207 9.75 -3.00 -9.88
N LEU A 208 9.34 -2.93 -8.61
CA LEU A 208 10.00 -3.62 -7.52
C LEU A 208 9.66 -5.10 -7.61
N ILE A 209 10.69 -5.92 -7.73
CA ILE A 209 10.57 -7.36 -7.91
C ILE A 209 10.98 -8.03 -6.59
N PRO A 210 10.08 -8.79 -5.94
CA PRO A 210 10.45 -9.59 -4.77
C PRO A 210 11.29 -10.79 -5.20
N GLU A 211 12.48 -10.91 -4.62
CA GLU A 211 13.35 -12.08 -4.69
C GLU A 211 13.05 -12.99 -3.50
N LEU A 212 12.85 -14.29 -3.73
CA LEU A 212 12.73 -15.24 -2.61
C LEU A 212 14.11 -15.59 -2.10
N VAL A 213 14.37 -15.26 -0.84
CA VAL A 213 15.67 -15.50 -0.19
C VAL A 213 15.56 -16.56 0.91
N THR A 214 16.59 -17.39 1.00
CA THR A 214 16.78 -18.40 2.07
C THR A 214 17.74 -17.91 3.15
N ALA A 215 18.36 -16.74 2.95
CA ALA A 215 19.26 -16.10 3.90
C ALA A 215 18.97 -14.59 3.95
N ARG A 216 19.23 -13.96 5.09
CA ARG A 216 19.04 -12.52 5.24
C ARG A 216 20.03 -11.75 4.35
N PRO A 217 19.67 -10.56 3.85
CA PRO A 217 20.66 -9.67 3.25
C PRO A 217 21.67 -9.18 4.30
N ALA A 218 22.92 -9.01 3.88
CA ALA A 218 24.01 -8.49 4.72
C ALA A 218 23.96 -6.95 4.83
N ILE A 219 22.79 -6.42 5.20
CA ILE A 219 22.49 -4.99 5.28
C ILE A 219 21.94 -4.69 6.67
N PHE A 220 22.24 -3.50 7.19
CA PHE A 220 21.80 -3.06 8.51
C PHE A 220 20.26 -2.90 8.56
N PRO A 221 19.54 -3.63 9.43
CA PRO A 221 18.11 -3.49 9.61
C PRO A 221 17.83 -2.21 10.43
N LEU A 222 16.97 -1.34 9.92
CA LEU A 222 16.64 -0.07 10.55
C LEU A 222 15.41 -0.19 11.46
N TRP A 223 14.34 -0.76 10.94
CA TRP A 223 13.06 -0.84 11.63
C TRP A 223 12.25 -2.04 11.15
N VAL A 224 11.27 -2.43 11.96
CA VAL A 224 10.33 -3.49 11.65
C VAL A 224 8.92 -2.93 11.72
N ASP A 225 8.08 -3.39 10.80
CA ASP A 225 6.68 -2.99 10.70
C ASP A 225 5.72 -4.16 10.81
N TRP A 226 4.51 -3.84 11.22
CA TRP A 226 3.38 -4.76 11.16
C TRP A 226 3.07 -5.14 9.71
N HIS A 227 2.51 -6.33 9.52
CA HIS A 227 1.96 -6.68 8.22
C HIS A 227 0.86 -5.68 7.82
N MET A 228 0.86 -5.24 6.56
CA MET A 228 -0.02 -4.16 6.11
C MET A 228 -1.52 -4.43 6.28
N GLU A 229 -1.92 -5.70 6.36
CA GLU A 229 -3.31 -6.08 6.64
C GLU A 229 -3.73 -5.72 8.06
N ILE A 230 -2.82 -5.73 9.03
CA ILE A 230 -3.11 -5.38 10.43
C ILE A 230 -3.65 -3.95 10.51
N TYR A 231 -3.06 -3.03 9.75
CA TYR A 231 -3.52 -1.64 9.66
C TYR A 231 -4.90 -1.45 9.01
N GLN A 232 -5.48 -2.47 8.38
CA GLN A 232 -6.84 -2.39 7.81
C GLN A 232 -7.92 -2.74 8.83
N HIS A 233 -7.53 -3.15 10.02
CA HIS A 233 -8.43 -3.48 11.12
C HIS A 233 -8.36 -2.42 12.22
N LEU A 234 -9.43 -2.36 13.02
CA LEU A 234 -9.42 -1.61 14.27
C LEU A 234 -8.38 -2.20 15.21
N GLU A 235 -7.61 -1.35 15.88
CA GLU A 235 -6.55 -1.74 16.81
C GLU A 235 -7.04 -2.71 17.89
N THR A 236 -8.26 -2.48 18.41
CA THR A 236 -8.89 -3.31 19.45
C THR A 236 -9.24 -4.73 18.99
N LYS A 237 -9.19 -5.02 17.68
CA LYS A 237 -9.45 -6.35 17.15
C LYS A 237 -8.26 -7.29 17.35
N LEU A 238 -7.07 -6.73 17.55
CA LEU A 238 -5.84 -7.46 17.78
C LEU A 238 -5.40 -7.26 19.22
N VAL A 239 -5.37 -8.33 20.01
CA VAL A 239 -4.99 -8.30 21.42
C VAL A 239 -3.90 -9.33 21.67
N PHE A 240 -2.77 -8.87 22.18
CA PHE A 240 -1.67 -9.69 22.68
C PHE A 240 -1.89 -9.98 24.16
N ARG A 241 -1.78 -11.24 24.55
CA ARG A 241 -1.76 -11.67 25.95
C ARG A 241 -0.34 -12.06 26.32
N ILE A 242 0.29 -11.27 27.18
CA ILE A 242 1.66 -11.47 27.65
C ILE A 242 1.60 -11.59 29.18
N ASP A 243 2.03 -12.72 29.73
CA ASP A 243 2.03 -12.99 31.18
C ASP A 243 0.69 -12.71 31.90
N GLY A 244 -0.43 -12.94 31.21
CA GLY A 244 -1.78 -12.74 31.73
C GLY A 244 -2.32 -11.31 31.62
N ASN A 245 -1.49 -10.34 31.20
CA ASN A 245 -1.92 -8.99 30.85
C ASN A 245 -2.35 -8.93 29.37
N PHE A 246 -3.18 -7.95 29.04
CA PHE A 246 -3.77 -7.79 27.70
C PHE A 246 -3.39 -6.44 27.09
N TYR A 247 -2.86 -6.48 25.88
CA TYR A 247 -2.41 -5.30 25.15
C TYR A 247 -3.03 -5.31 23.76
N ASP A 248 -3.82 -4.28 23.44
CA ASP A 248 -4.26 -4.11 22.06
C ASP A 248 -3.15 -3.51 21.18
N LEU A 249 -3.39 -3.43 19.87
CA LEU A 249 -2.40 -2.89 18.94
C LEU A 249 -1.97 -1.44 19.25
N SER A 250 -2.82 -0.64 19.90
CA SER A 250 -2.49 0.75 20.23
C SER A 250 -1.45 0.87 21.34
N ASN A 251 -1.30 -0.17 22.17
CA ASN A 251 -0.33 -0.23 23.25
C ASN A 251 0.86 -1.13 22.90
N CYS A 252 1.03 -1.48 21.62
CA CYS A 252 2.05 -2.41 21.15
C CYS A 252 2.89 -1.82 20.01
N GLU A 253 4.19 -2.02 20.08
CA GLU A 253 5.13 -1.58 19.07
C GLU A 253 6.11 -2.69 18.68
N LEU A 254 6.44 -2.81 17.39
CA LEU A 254 7.59 -3.59 16.94
C LEU A 254 8.87 -2.74 16.83
N ARG A 255 9.97 -3.21 17.43
CA ARG A 255 11.29 -2.57 17.36
C ARG A 255 12.37 -3.56 16.95
N ILE A 256 13.40 -3.11 16.23
CA ILE A 256 14.55 -3.97 15.93
C ILE A 256 15.43 -4.05 17.18
N ARG A 257 15.82 -5.27 17.56
CA ARG A 257 16.69 -5.52 18.70
C ARG A 257 18.11 -5.81 18.22
N GLU A 258 19.08 -5.14 18.83
CA GLU A 258 20.53 -5.37 18.60
C GLU A 258 20.90 -5.52 17.10
N PRO A 259 20.55 -4.54 16.26
CA PRO A 259 20.74 -4.64 14.82
C PRO A 259 22.22 -4.79 14.45
N SER A 260 22.48 -5.71 13.52
CA SER A 260 23.77 -5.90 12.90
C SER A 260 23.62 -6.14 11.40
N THR A 261 24.71 -5.97 10.66
CA THR A 261 24.73 -6.17 9.21
C THR A 261 24.47 -7.62 8.81
N ASP A 262 24.94 -8.57 9.60
CA ASP A 262 25.07 -9.99 9.24
C ASP A 262 24.67 -10.98 10.36
N GLY A 263 24.34 -10.49 11.57
CA GLY A 263 23.89 -11.33 12.68
C GLY A 263 22.42 -11.75 12.58
N GLU A 264 21.86 -12.22 13.70
CA GLU A 264 20.46 -12.64 13.80
C GLU A 264 19.50 -11.46 13.54
N LEU A 265 18.31 -11.76 13.00
CA LEU A 265 17.24 -10.77 12.85
C LEU A 265 16.33 -10.83 14.08
N LEU A 266 16.76 -10.14 15.13
CA LEU A 266 15.99 -10.01 16.37
C LEU A 266 15.09 -8.77 16.32
N PHE A 267 13.86 -8.92 16.78
CA PHE A 267 12.93 -7.82 16.97
C PHE A 267 12.13 -8.03 18.25
N GLU A 268 11.57 -6.94 18.75
CA GLU A 268 10.86 -6.90 20.02
C GLU A 268 9.41 -6.50 19.77
N LEU A 269 8.49 -7.22 20.40
CA LEU A 269 7.14 -6.73 20.69
C LEU A 269 7.19 -6.01 22.03
N VAL A 270 7.13 -4.68 21.97
CA VAL A 270 7.12 -3.79 23.13
C VAL A 270 5.68 -3.48 23.49
N SER A 271 5.31 -3.67 24.75
CA SER A 271 4.07 -3.16 25.34
C SER A 271 4.39 -2.16 26.45
N THR A 272 3.35 -1.58 27.07
CA THR A 272 3.51 -0.64 28.18
C THR A 272 4.27 -1.23 29.37
N ASP A 273 4.09 -2.52 29.67
CA ASP A 273 4.64 -3.14 30.89
C ASP A 273 5.73 -4.19 30.62
N GLY A 274 6.05 -4.46 29.36
CA GLY A 274 6.95 -5.56 29.03
C GLY A 274 7.47 -5.54 27.60
N THR A 275 8.45 -6.41 27.35
CA THR A 275 9.02 -6.57 26.01
C THR A 275 9.29 -8.04 25.76
N VAL A 276 8.86 -8.52 24.60
CA VAL A 276 9.10 -9.89 24.17
C VAL A 276 9.95 -9.92 22.93
N VAL A 277 10.97 -10.79 22.95
CA VAL A 277 12.00 -10.89 21.94
C VAL A 277 11.65 -12.02 20.99
N LEU A 278 11.60 -11.69 19.72
CA LEU A 278 11.29 -12.59 18.62
C LEU A 278 12.48 -12.64 17.66
N GLU A 279 12.72 -13.79 17.06
CA GLU A 279 13.71 -13.95 16.01
C GLU A 279 13.03 -14.32 14.71
N LYS A 280 13.46 -13.67 13.62
CA LYS A 280 13.17 -14.10 12.26
C LYS A 280 14.32 -14.91 11.69
N SER A 281 14.05 -16.17 11.35
CA SER A 281 14.97 -17.04 10.63
C SER A 281 14.50 -17.31 9.20
N LEU A 282 15.45 -17.48 8.30
CA LEU A 282 15.24 -17.87 6.90
C LEU A 282 16.01 -19.17 6.67
N TYR A 283 15.40 -20.11 5.96
CA TYR A 283 16.03 -21.39 5.65
C TYR A 283 15.44 -22.00 4.37
N GLU A 284 16.00 -23.13 3.97
CA GLU A 284 15.53 -23.93 2.85
C GLU A 284 14.90 -25.22 3.41
N LYS A 285 13.71 -25.55 2.94
CA LYS A 285 13.01 -26.79 3.28
C LYS A 285 12.86 -27.65 2.04
N THR A 286 13.19 -28.94 2.16
CA THR A 286 13.00 -29.91 1.08
C THR A 286 11.59 -30.50 1.14
N ILE A 287 10.82 -30.39 0.05
CA ILE A 287 9.49 -31.00 -0.11
C ILE A 287 9.48 -31.78 -1.42
N GLU A 288 9.25 -33.10 -1.36
CA GLU A 288 9.05 -33.96 -2.55
C GLU A 288 10.12 -33.77 -3.65
N GLU A 289 11.39 -33.57 -3.26
CA GLU A 289 12.58 -33.30 -4.09
C GLU A 289 12.88 -31.83 -4.44
N ASP A 290 11.93 -30.91 -4.22
CA ASP A 290 12.13 -29.47 -4.43
C ASP A 290 12.65 -28.76 -3.16
N ARG A 291 13.54 -27.79 -3.37
CA ARG A 291 14.05 -26.88 -2.33
C ARG A 291 13.22 -25.61 -2.32
N VAL A 292 12.53 -25.36 -1.22
CA VAL A 292 11.61 -24.23 -1.07
C VAL A 292 12.13 -23.28 0.01
N PRO A 293 12.26 -21.97 -0.28
CA PRO A 293 12.56 -20.97 0.73
C PRO A 293 11.43 -20.88 1.75
N GLU A 294 11.79 -20.92 3.04
CA GLU A 294 10.86 -20.85 4.15
C GLU A 294 11.39 -19.89 5.22
N PHE A 295 10.49 -19.39 6.06
CA PHE A 295 10.86 -18.57 7.21
C PHE A 295 10.14 -19.07 8.45
N ALA A 296 10.73 -18.81 9.62
CA ALA A 296 10.08 -19.00 10.90
C ALA A 296 10.27 -17.77 11.78
N ILE A 297 9.26 -17.52 12.61
CA ILE A 297 9.36 -16.62 13.74
C ILE A 297 9.39 -17.47 15.01
N SER A 298 10.38 -17.26 15.86
CA SER A 298 10.49 -17.96 17.14
C SER A 298 10.50 -16.97 18.30
N ASN A 299 9.80 -17.32 19.36
CA ASN A 299 9.89 -16.60 20.63
C ASN A 299 11.22 -16.96 21.33
N ARG A 300 12.03 -15.94 21.62
CA ARG A 300 13.30 -16.03 22.34
C ARG A 300 13.18 -15.60 23.80
N SER A 301 11.99 -15.20 24.21
CA SER A 301 11.62 -14.90 25.59
C SER A 301 11.05 -16.13 26.30
N CYS A 302 10.94 -16.08 27.63
CA CYS A 302 10.40 -17.18 28.44
C CYS A 302 8.86 -17.17 28.49
N GLU A 303 8.28 -16.00 28.24
CA GLU A 303 6.88 -15.66 28.31
C GLU A 303 6.11 -16.30 27.14
N GLU A 304 5.05 -17.04 27.45
CA GLU A 304 4.16 -17.59 26.42
C GLU A 304 3.17 -16.50 25.99
N ILE A 305 3.18 -16.16 24.69
CA ILE A 305 2.30 -15.14 24.14
C ILE A 305 1.21 -15.78 23.31
N SER A 306 -0.05 -15.46 23.63
CA SER A 306 -1.16 -15.72 22.73
C SER A 306 -1.67 -14.43 22.10
N VAL A 307 -2.15 -14.55 20.87
CA VAL A 307 -2.67 -13.44 20.07
C VAL A 307 -4.12 -13.74 19.74
N SER A 308 -5.02 -12.84 20.11
CA SER A 308 -6.42 -12.86 19.69
C SER A 308 -6.59 -11.91 18.51
N PHE A 309 -7.05 -12.43 17.38
CA PHE A 309 -7.37 -11.63 16.20
C PHE A 309 -8.82 -11.87 15.77
N GLY A 310 -9.71 -10.98 16.21
CA GLY A 310 -11.16 -11.14 16.05
C GLY A 310 -11.71 -12.30 16.87
N ARG A 311 -11.93 -13.46 16.23
CA ARG A 311 -12.43 -14.69 16.90
C ARG A 311 -11.41 -15.82 16.96
N LYS A 312 -10.26 -15.65 16.31
CA LYS A 312 -9.18 -16.63 16.33
C LYS A 312 -8.26 -16.32 17.51
N GLU A 313 -7.81 -17.35 18.20
CA GLU A 313 -6.71 -17.29 19.15
C GLU A 313 -5.60 -18.20 18.61
N MET A 314 -4.36 -17.73 18.64
CA MET A 314 -3.18 -18.42 18.10
C MET A 314 -1.94 -18.01 18.90
N SER A 315 -0.82 -18.71 18.73
CA SER A 315 0.46 -18.28 19.31
C SER A 315 1.01 -17.04 18.58
N VAL A 316 1.95 -16.33 19.19
CA VAL A 316 2.62 -15.20 18.52
C VAL A 316 3.42 -15.63 17.29
N GLU A 317 4.02 -16.82 17.31
CA GLU A 317 4.72 -17.42 16.19
C GLU A 317 3.77 -17.72 15.04
N GLU A 318 2.62 -18.36 15.32
CA GLU A 318 1.59 -18.61 14.33
C GLU A 318 1.04 -17.30 13.73
N PHE A 319 0.83 -16.28 14.59
CA PHE A 319 0.37 -14.97 14.15
C PHE A 319 1.35 -14.32 13.17
N PHE A 320 2.64 -14.26 13.50
CA PHE A 320 3.64 -13.68 12.59
C PHE A 320 4.02 -14.61 11.43
N GLN A 321 3.64 -15.89 11.47
CA GLN A 321 3.70 -16.75 10.29
C GLN A 321 2.57 -16.41 9.30
N GLU A 322 1.34 -16.18 9.78
CA GLU A 322 0.19 -15.78 8.94
C GLU A 322 0.30 -14.32 8.47
N TYR A 323 0.79 -13.43 9.34
CA TYR A 323 0.94 -11.99 9.12
C TYR A 323 2.41 -11.55 9.30
N PRO A 324 3.31 -11.93 8.38
CA PRO A 324 4.74 -11.67 8.54
C PRO A 324 5.05 -10.17 8.65
N PRO A 325 5.85 -9.77 9.65
CA PRO A 325 6.28 -8.39 9.76
C PRO A 325 7.27 -8.08 8.63
N THR A 326 7.42 -6.79 8.33
CA THR A 326 8.34 -6.31 7.30
C THR A 326 9.55 -5.67 7.96
N ILE A 327 10.74 -6.21 7.72
CA ILE A 327 12.00 -5.59 8.16
C ILE A 327 12.52 -4.70 7.05
N TRP A 328 12.78 -3.44 7.36
CA TRP A 328 13.33 -2.45 6.44
C TRP A 328 14.81 -2.22 6.71
N PHE A 329 15.60 -2.15 5.65
CA PHE A 329 17.05 -2.02 5.72
C PHE A 329 17.51 -0.60 5.36
N ALA A 330 18.77 -0.28 5.69
CA ALA A 330 19.35 1.05 5.52
C ALA A 330 19.42 1.55 4.06
N ASP A 331 19.43 0.63 3.09
CA ASP A 331 19.36 0.92 1.66
C ASP A 331 17.92 1.09 1.13
N GLY A 332 16.92 1.03 2.03
CA GLY A 332 15.50 1.11 1.72
C GLY A 332 14.91 -0.18 1.17
N SER A 333 15.68 -1.27 1.08
CA SER A 333 15.15 -2.60 0.79
C SER A 333 14.30 -3.13 1.96
N ALA A 334 13.44 -4.10 1.67
CA ALA A 334 12.50 -4.65 2.66
C ALA A 334 12.43 -6.18 2.56
N LEU A 335 12.26 -6.84 3.70
CA LEU A 335 12.08 -8.29 3.81
C LEU A 335 10.77 -8.61 4.53
N THR A 336 9.84 -9.27 3.84
CA THR A 336 8.55 -9.74 4.39
C THR A 336 8.40 -11.23 4.10
N GLY A 337 8.33 -12.07 5.14
CA GLY A 337 8.43 -13.53 4.94
C GLY A 337 9.78 -13.89 4.31
N ASN A 338 9.78 -14.57 3.16
CA ASN A 338 10.98 -14.79 2.33
C ASN A 338 11.15 -13.78 1.19
N ASN A 339 10.21 -12.84 1.01
CA ASN A 339 10.26 -11.89 -0.10
C ASN A 339 11.18 -10.73 0.26
N TYR A 340 12.34 -10.67 -0.39
CA TYR A 340 13.27 -9.56 -0.31
C TYR A 340 13.06 -8.61 -1.50
N VAL A 341 12.78 -7.35 -1.23
CA VAL A 341 12.50 -6.34 -2.25
C VAL A 341 13.57 -5.26 -2.19
N GLN A 342 14.36 -5.15 -3.26
CA GLN A 342 15.39 -4.11 -3.41
C GLN A 342 14.85 -2.90 -4.17
N LEU A 343 15.26 -1.70 -3.76
CA LEU A 343 14.98 -0.49 -4.52
C LEU A 343 15.93 -0.42 -5.73
N LYS A 344 15.35 -0.27 -6.93
CA LYS A 344 16.14 -0.19 -8.18
C LYS A 344 16.81 1.17 -8.41
N ASN A 345 16.36 2.21 -7.73
CA ASN A 345 16.85 3.57 -7.90
C ASN A 345 17.66 4.02 -6.68
N ALA A 346 18.74 4.75 -6.92
CA ALA A 346 19.55 5.34 -5.86
C ALA A 346 18.70 6.27 -4.99
N ILE A 347 18.76 6.07 -3.68
CA ILE A 347 18.15 6.99 -2.71
C ILE A 347 18.83 8.35 -2.87
N THR A 348 18.04 9.38 -3.18
CA THR A 348 18.55 10.74 -3.23
C THR A 348 18.83 11.22 -1.80
N PRO A 349 20.00 11.79 -1.49
CA PRO A 349 20.29 12.31 -0.17
C PRO A 349 19.25 13.34 0.28
N TYR A 350 18.97 13.37 1.58
CA TYR A 350 18.09 14.38 2.14
C TYR A 350 18.65 15.80 1.88
N PRO A 351 17.83 16.76 1.38
CA PRO A 351 18.33 18.08 1.05
C PRO A 351 18.93 18.79 2.27
N ARG A 352 20.22 19.16 2.20
CA ARG A 352 20.91 19.83 3.32
C ARG A 352 20.23 21.11 3.77
N GLY A 353 19.60 21.86 2.85
CA GLY A 353 18.87 23.08 3.15
C GLY A 353 17.62 22.88 4.03
N ASN A 354 17.14 21.63 4.16
CA ASN A 354 16.02 21.29 5.04
C ASN A 354 16.50 20.87 6.44
N ILE A 355 17.81 20.75 6.68
CA ILE A 355 18.36 20.43 8.00
C ILE A 355 18.51 21.72 8.79
N MET A 356 17.82 21.82 9.93
CA MET A 356 17.86 22.98 10.81
C MET A 356 18.72 22.69 12.04
N ALA A 357 19.75 23.51 12.28
CA ALA A 357 20.55 23.43 13.49
C ALA A 357 19.89 24.23 14.62
N TRP A 358 19.79 23.64 15.80
CA TRP A 358 19.29 24.29 17.01
C TRP A 358 20.44 24.47 18.00
N ASP A 359 20.39 25.53 18.80
CA ASP A 359 21.30 25.69 19.93
C ASP A 359 20.83 24.79 21.07
N TRP A 360 21.61 23.76 21.42
CA TRP A 360 21.31 22.82 22.50
C TRP A 360 21.98 23.19 23.84
N SER A 361 22.53 24.40 23.96
CA SER A 361 23.10 24.89 25.23
C SER A 361 22.10 24.78 26.38
N GLY A 362 22.57 24.28 27.52
CA GLY A 362 21.75 24.07 28.73
C GLY A 362 20.83 22.85 28.70
N VAL A 363 20.86 22.03 27.64
CA VAL A 363 20.09 20.77 27.55
C VAL A 363 21.02 19.58 27.74
N ASN A 364 20.61 18.67 28.61
CA ASN A 364 21.25 17.39 28.78
C ASN A 364 20.84 16.46 27.63
N LEU A 365 21.74 16.29 26.66
CA LEU A 365 21.51 15.46 25.47
C LEU A 365 21.35 13.95 25.76
N ARG A 366 21.42 13.52 27.03
CA ARG A 366 21.08 12.16 27.47
C ARG A 366 19.63 12.01 27.88
N ASN A 367 18.95 13.13 28.17
CA ASN A 367 17.58 13.15 28.63
C ASN A 367 16.67 13.51 27.46
N GLU A 368 15.99 12.50 26.93
CA GLU A 368 15.03 12.66 25.84
C GLU A 368 13.73 13.29 26.34
N SER A 369 13.04 12.58 27.24
CA SER A 369 11.72 12.92 27.80
C SER A 369 11.78 13.98 28.91
N GLN A 370 10.72 14.78 29.00
CA GLN A 370 10.49 15.69 30.12
C GLN A 370 9.80 15.02 31.32
N HIS A 371 9.25 13.82 31.18
CA HIS A 371 8.39 13.13 32.17
C HIS A 371 7.14 13.93 32.62
N VAL A 372 6.24 13.26 33.34
CA VAL A 372 4.94 13.83 33.73
C VAL A 372 5.04 14.78 34.91
N THR A 373 5.52 14.34 36.09
CA THR A 373 5.66 15.20 37.28
C THR A 373 6.69 14.65 38.28
N PRO A 374 7.71 15.43 38.72
CA PRO A 374 8.06 16.76 38.20
C PRO A 374 8.69 16.67 36.81
N LYS A 375 8.55 17.74 36.02
CA LYS A 375 9.14 17.81 34.69
C LYS A 375 10.66 18.01 34.76
N ILE A 376 11.38 17.33 33.88
CA ILE A 376 12.81 17.54 33.62
C ILE A 376 12.97 18.67 32.60
N GLU A 377 13.36 19.84 33.09
CA GLU A 377 13.44 21.08 32.29
C GLU A 377 14.68 21.15 31.39
N ASP A 378 15.70 20.32 31.64
CA ASP A 378 16.91 20.23 30.83
C ASP A 378 16.86 19.09 29.79
N SER A 379 15.67 18.54 29.50
CA SER A 379 15.46 17.50 28.49
C SER A 379 15.29 18.07 27.08
N ILE A 380 15.53 17.21 26.08
CA ILE A 380 15.34 17.53 24.66
C ILE A 380 13.86 17.88 24.39
N GLN A 381 12.94 17.04 24.85
CA GLN A 381 11.50 17.21 24.66
C GLN A 381 10.98 18.49 25.31
N TYR A 382 11.41 18.81 26.54
CA TYR A 382 11.02 20.08 27.19
C TYR A 382 11.44 21.29 26.36
N LYS A 383 12.68 21.31 25.85
CA LYS A 383 13.17 22.40 24.99
C LYS A 383 12.35 22.53 23.70
N VAL A 384 12.01 21.40 23.08
CA VAL A 384 11.20 21.36 21.85
C VAL A 384 9.80 21.90 22.12
N ILE A 385 9.11 21.42 23.16
CA ILE A 385 7.78 21.88 23.52
C ILE A 385 7.78 23.39 23.82
N ARG A 386 8.77 23.89 24.57
CA ARG A 386 8.91 25.33 24.83
C ARG A 386 9.01 26.15 23.56
N LYS A 387 9.77 25.68 22.58
CA LYS A 387 9.88 26.38 21.30
C LYS A 387 8.59 26.32 20.49
N LEU A 388 7.90 25.18 20.49
CA LEU A 388 6.62 25.01 19.80
C LEU A 388 5.50 25.87 20.45
N GLN A 389 5.59 26.18 21.74
CA GLN A 389 4.69 27.13 22.41
C GLN A 389 4.77 28.55 21.86
N ASP A 390 5.90 28.92 21.24
CA ASP A 390 6.09 30.22 20.59
C ASP A 390 5.61 30.23 19.12
N GLU A 391 5.20 29.07 18.58
CA GLU A 391 4.71 28.94 17.21
C GLU A 391 3.18 29.12 17.10
N ASP A 392 2.69 29.39 15.88
CA ASP A 392 1.26 29.53 15.61
C ASP A 392 0.57 28.15 15.51
N VAL A 393 0.42 27.49 16.66
CA VAL A 393 -0.23 26.18 16.82
C VAL A 393 -1.39 26.29 17.83
N ASP A 394 -2.45 25.49 17.65
CA ASP A 394 -3.61 25.54 18.54
C ASP A 394 -3.51 24.51 19.67
N ILE A 395 -2.89 23.35 19.40
CA ILE A 395 -2.69 22.26 20.36
C ILE A 395 -1.25 21.74 20.24
N ILE A 396 -0.62 21.52 21.38
CA ILE A 396 0.62 20.73 21.53
C ILE A 396 0.25 19.52 22.39
N TYR A 397 0.42 18.33 21.84
CA TYR A 397 0.10 17.06 22.47
C TYR A 397 1.40 16.30 22.74
N ASP A 398 1.60 15.91 23.98
CA ASP A 398 2.75 15.14 24.47
C ASP A 398 2.36 13.66 24.43
N ASP A 399 2.98 12.90 23.52
CA ASP A 399 2.59 11.53 23.19
C ASP A 399 3.69 10.52 23.57
N ASP A 400 4.51 10.82 24.57
CA ASP A 400 5.68 10.02 24.99
C ASP A 400 5.30 8.73 25.75
N TYR A 401 4.57 7.83 25.07
CA TYR A 401 4.06 6.57 25.60
C TYR A 401 4.31 5.39 24.64
N ALA A 402 4.15 4.16 25.15
CA ALA A 402 4.28 2.98 24.28
C ALA A 402 3.17 2.97 23.22
N GLY A 403 3.55 2.80 21.95
CA GLY A 403 2.60 2.84 20.83
C GLY A 403 2.32 4.23 20.26
N GLU A 404 3.10 5.24 20.68
CA GLU A 404 3.01 6.63 20.20
C GLU A 404 2.99 6.80 18.68
N VAL A 405 2.35 7.88 18.25
CA VAL A 405 2.42 8.38 16.88
C VAL A 405 3.77 9.08 16.65
N ALA A 406 4.20 9.91 17.60
CA ALA A 406 5.45 10.68 17.62
C ALA A 406 5.64 11.37 18.99
N ASP A 407 6.86 11.59 19.46
CA ASP A 407 7.13 12.15 20.80
C ASP A 407 6.38 13.46 21.13
N VAL A 408 6.17 14.32 20.13
CA VAL A 408 5.32 15.52 20.24
C VAL A 408 4.51 15.70 18.97
N ILE A 409 3.24 16.09 19.13
CA ILE A 409 2.33 16.38 18.02
C ILE A 409 1.82 17.82 18.14
N THR A 410 1.84 18.57 17.05
CA THR A 410 1.18 19.88 16.99
C THR A 410 0.02 19.87 16.04
N ILE A 411 -1.08 20.52 16.41
CA ILE A 411 -2.28 20.65 15.57
C ILE A 411 -2.62 22.12 15.38
N LYS A 412 -2.82 22.52 14.13
CA LYS A 412 -3.34 23.82 13.73
C LYS A 412 -4.62 23.65 12.91
N GLN A 413 -5.70 24.28 13.35
CA GLN A 413 -6.96 24.31 12.63
C GLN A 413 -6.97 25.44 11.61
N HIS A 414 -7.23 25.08 10.35
CA HIS A 414 -7.59 26.02 9.30
C HIS A 414 -9.05 25.84 8.91
N GLN A 415 -9.59 26.75 8.08
CA GLN A 415 -11.01 26.73 7.69
C GLN A 415 -11.48 25.42 7.07
N THR A 416 -10.62 24.73 6.32
CA THR A 416 -11.00 23.53 5.54
C THR A 416 -10.13 22.30 5.82
N LYS A 417 -9.15 22.41 6.71
CA LYS A 417 -8.19 21.32 7.00
C LYS A 417 -7.56 21.49 8.37
N LEU A 418 -7.10 20.37 8.93
CA LEU A 418 -6.17 20.36 10.05
C LEU A 418 -4.75 20.20 9.50
N HIS A 419 -3.82 20.99 10.02
CA HIS A 419 -2.39 20.79 9.81
C HIS A 419 -1.82 20.12 11.06
N VAL A 420 -1.35 18.89 10.91
CA VAL A 420 -0.80 18.08 11.99
C VAL A 420 0.69 17.87 11.69
N CYS A 421 1.56 18.14 12.66
CA CYS A 421 3.00 17.90 12.55
C CYS A 421 3.44 16.90 13.62
N PHE A 422 4.26 15.94 13.20
CA PHE A 422 4.85 14.92 14.06
C PHE A 422 6.32 15.27 14.31
N TYR A 423 6.71 15.34 15.57
CA TYR A 423 8.08 15.60 15.99
C TYR A 423 8.63 14.33 16.64
N HIS A 424 9.65 13.75 16.02
CA HIS A 424 10.36 12.59 16.54
C HIS A 424 11.68 13.03 17.17
N LEU A 425 11.92 12.65 18.42
CA LEU A 425 13.03 13.13 19.25
C LEU A 425 13.88 11.95 19.70
N LYS A 426 15.20 12.11 19.63
CA LYS A 426 16.12 11.12 20.20
C LYS A 426 17.26 11.76 20.96
N TYR A 427 17.65 11.13 22.08
CA TYR A 427 18.88 11.49 22.78
C TYR A 427 20.12 11.27 21.89
N GLY A 428 21.16 12.07 22.12
CA GLY A 428 22.44 11.84 21.46
C GLY A 428 23.13 10.66 22.12
N LYS A 429 23.54 9.63 21.38
CA LYS A 429 24.25 8.49 21.98
C LYS A 429 25.52 8.95 22.70
N GLY A 430 25.61 8.59 23.99
CA GLY A 430 26.68 9.03 24.90
C GLY A 430 26.50 10.46 25.46
N GLY A 431 25.44 11.17 25.07
CA GLY A 431 25.14 12.54 25.47
C GLY A 431 25.99 13.59 24.75
N ILE A 432 26.51 13.29 23.56
CA ILE A 432 27.43 14.15 22.84
C ILE A 432 26.93 14.45 21.43
N VAL A 433 27.18 15.67 20.96
CA VAL A 433 27.01 16.03 19.56
C VAL A 433 28.05 15.25 18.75
N SER A 434 27.59 14.42 17.82
CA SER A 434 28.48 13.58 17.01
C SER A 434 27.93 13.39 15.60
N ASN A 435 28.78 12.93 14.69
CA ASN A 435 28.43 12.56 13.32
C ASN A 435 28.08 11.07 13.20
N ARG A 436 27.77 10.39 14.31
CA ARG A 436 27.47 8.96 14.27
C ARG A 436 26.17 8.71 13.53
N ILE A 437 26.24 7.86 12.51
CA ILE A 437 25.09 7.55 11.65
C ILE A 437 23.97 6.83 12.40
N ASP A 438 24.31 6.11 13.47
CA ASP A 438 23.34 5.35 14.26
C ASP A 438 22.45 6.23 15.15
N ASN A 439 22.80 7.51 15.38
CA ASN A 439 21.85 8.50 15.92
C ASN A 439 20.74 8.82 14.92
N PHE A 440 21.05 8.83 13.62
CA PHE A 440 20.08 9.15 12.57
C PHE A 440 19.16 7.97 12.28
N TYR A 441 19.68 6.75 12.30
CA TYR A 441 18.89 5.54 12.00
C TYR A 441 17.66 5.41 12.89
N GLU A 442 17.79 5.69 14.18
CA GLU A 442 16.70 5.57 15.16
C GLU A 442 15.59 6.60 14.90
N VAL A 443 15.93 7.89 14.91
CA VAL A 443 14.94 8.98 14.71
C VAL A 443 14.34 8.97 13.30
N CYS A 444 15.12 8.67 12.26
CA CYS A 444 14.60 8.56 10.89
C CYS A 444 13.72 7.32 10.72
N GLY A 445 14.00 6.22 11.42
CA GLY A 445 13.16 5.02 11.43
C GLY A 445 11.77 5.30 12.00
N GLN A 446 11.70 5.96 13.17
CA GLN A 446 10.41 6.36 13.77
C GLN A 446 9.63 7.32 12.84
N ALA A 447 10.32 8.33 12.29
CA ALA A 447 9.71 9.25 11.34
C ALA A 447 9.13 8.53 10.11
N GLN A 448 9.83 7.53 9.56
CA GLN A 448 9.33 6.72 8.45
C GLN A 448 8.13 5.86 8.84
N LYS A 449 8.17 5.22 10.01
CA LYS A 449 7.10 4.36 10.51
C LYS A 449 5.80 5.13 10.73
N SER A 450 5.87 6.35 11.28
CA SER A 450 4.69 7.19 11.54
C SER A 450 3.89 7.60 10.28
N ILE A 451 4.45 7.43 9.07
CA ILE A 451 3.78 7.79 7.81
C ILE A 451 2.46 7.03 7.63
N HIS A 452 2.30 5.83 8.21
CA HIS A 452 1.05 5.08 8.07
C HIS A 452 -0.17 5.85 8.63
N TRP A 453 0.01 6.73 9.62
CA TRP A 453 -1.05 7.55 10.21
C TRP A 453 -1.68 8.51 9.21
N LYS A 454 -0.93 8.97 8.20
CA LYS A 454 -1.46 9.76 7.08
C LYS A 454 -2.56 9.02 6.30
N HIS A 455 -2.55 7.69 6.34
CA HIS A 455 -3.47 6.84 5.58
C HIS A 455 -4.67 6.36 6.39
N LYS A 456 -4.71 6.64 7.69
CA LYS A 456 -5.83 6.31 8.57
C LYS A 456 -6.94 7.35 8.44
N ASP A 457 -8.16 6.97 8.83
CA ASP A 457 -9.25 7.93 8.94
C ASP A 457 -8.94 8.95 10.03
N GLY A 458 -9.38 10.20 9.85
CA GLY A 458 -9.14 11.25 10.84
C GLY A 458 -9.71 10.91 12.22
N ASN A 459 -10.87 10.26 12.29
CA ASN A 459 -11.44 9.86 13.57
C ASN A 459 -10.62 8.74 14.22
N GLU A 460 -10.08 7.82 13.42
CA GLU A 460 -9.23 6.74 13.93
C GLU A 460 -7.94 7.31 14.54
N PHE A 461 -7.32 8.29 13.87
CA PHE A 461 -6.17 9.01 14.39
C PHE A 461 -6.46 9.70 15.73
N PHE A 462 -7.53 10.50 15.82
CA PHE A 462 -7.86 11.18 17.08
C PHE A 462 -8.31 10.23 18.18
N ASN A 463 -8.99 9.13 17.83
CA ASN A 463 -9.35 8.10 18.81
C ASN A 463 -8.11 7.40 19.37
N HIS A 464 -7.05 7.23 18.57
CA HIS A 464 -5.77 6.72 19.07
C HIS A 464 -5.15 7.71 20.07
N LEU A 465 -5.03 8.99 19.72
CA LEU A 465 -4.51 10.01 20.63
C LEU A 465 -5.29 10.09 21.96
N LEU A 466 -6.62 10.04 21.91
CA LEU A 466 -7.44 10.07 23.12
C LEU A 466 -7.30 8.81 23.99
N ARG A 467 -6.81 7.69 23.45
CA ARG A 467 -6.51 6.49 24.25
C ARG A 467 -5.17 6.63 24.95
N THR A 468 -4.16 7.09 24.23
CA THR A 468 -2.81 7.32 24.78
C THR A 468 -2.80 8.40 25.87
N GLU A 469 -3.76 9.34 25.88
CA GLU A 469 -3.89 10.35 26.97
C GLU A 469 -4.34 9.72 28.32
N VAL A 470 -5.04 8.58 28.28
CA VAL A 470 -5.66 7.95 29.45
C VAL A 470 -4.81 6.81 30.03
N SER A 471 -3.82 6.32 29.25
CA SER A 471 -2.83 5.32 29.64
C SER A 471 -1.73 5.94 30.50
#